data_AF-A0A0Q0CZA4-F1
#
_entry.id   AF-A0A0Q0CZA4-F1
#
_cell.length_a   1.000
_cell.length_b   1.000
_cell.length_c   1.000
_cell.angle_alpha   90.00
_cell.angle_beta   90.00
_cell.angle_gamma   90.00
#
_symmetry.space_group_name_H-M   'P 1'
#
loop_
_entity.id
_entity.type
_entity.pdbx_description
1 polymer ?
#
loop_
_entity_poly.entity_id
_entity_poly.type
_entity_poly.pdbx_seq_one_letter_code
_entity_poly.pdbx_strand_id
1 'polypeptide(L)'
;MNIQDLTKHVKDKKVDELDLISMEGGSYVLHALVDGKSVPVQDSTGKPLHVASLEEARKVLSAVPDVKLFMTQAVAHDEMVGLDSVQPESSRHEIPLRSSL
;
A
#
# COMPACT_ATOMS: atom_id res chain seq x y z
N MET A 1 3.04 -1.38 -12.24
CA MET A 1 2.69 -2.81 -12.32
C MET A 1 1.18 -2.94 -12.19
N ASN A 2 0.46 -3.74 -12.97
CA ASN A 2 -1.00 -3.89 -12.76
C ASN A 2 -1.35 -5.05 -11.80
N ILE A 3 -2.64 -5.27 -11.52
CA ILE A 3 -3.10 -6.33 -10.59
C ILE A 3 -2.80 -7.76 -11.07
N GLN A 4 -2.77 -7.99 -12.38
CA GLN A 4 -2.47 -9.29 -12.98
C GLN A 4 -0.98 -9.60 -12.85
N ASP A 5 -0.14 -8.61 -13.13
CA ASP A 5 1.31 -8.69 -12.90
C ASP A 5 1.62 -8.93 -11.44
N LEU A 6 0.93 -8.23 -10.53
CA LEU A 6 1.09 -8.43 -9.09
C LEU A 6 0.77 -9.87 -8.69
N THR A 7 -0.39 -10.37 -9.12
CA THR A 7 -0.82 -11.77 -8.86
C THR A 7 0.26 -12.77 -9.30
N LYS A 8 0.83 -12.56 -10.49
CA LYS A 8 1.91 -13.40 -11.02
C LYS A 8 3.19 -13.27 -10.18
N HIS A 9 3.61 -12.05 -9.84
CA HIS A 9 4.83 -11.84 -9.06
C HIS A 9 4.74 -12.40 -7.65
N VAL A 10 3.58 -12.31 -6.98
CA VAL A 10 3.36 -12.95 -5.68
C VAL A 10 3.45 -14.47 -5.81
N LYS A 11 2.82 -15.05 -6.85
CA LYS A 11 2.90 -16.50 -7.12
C LYS A 11 4.34 -16.96 -7.37
N ASP A 12 5.12 -16.14 -8.07
CA ASP A 12 6.54 -16.39 -8.35
C ASP A 12 7.46 -16.04 -7.16
N LYS A 13 6.91 -15.63 -6.00
CA LYS A 13 7.64 -15.20 -4.79
C LYS A 13 8.63 -14.05 -5.04
N LYS A 14 8.29 -13.12 -5.93
CA LYS A 14 9.06 -11.91 -6.25
C LYS A 14 8.61 -10.67 -5.49
N VAL A 15 7.44 -10.75 -4.84
CA VAL A 15 6.91 -9.68 -3.99
C VAL A 15 7.21 -10.06 -2.55
N ASP A 16 7.93 -9.19 -1.86
CA ASP A 16 8.27 -9.38 -0.44
C ASP A 16 7.04 -9.07 0.42
N GLU A 17 6.38 -7.95 0.13
CA GLU A 17 5.24 -7.43 0.87
C GLU A 17 4.44 -6.41 0.05
N LEU A 18 3.24 -6.11 0.52
CA LEU A 18 2.37 -5.05 0.02
C LEU A 18 2.26 -3.93 1.04
N ASP A 19 2.20 -2.70 0.55
CA ASP A 19 1.93 -1.51 1.34
C ASP A 19 0.67 -0.82 0.84
N LEU A 20 -0.30 -0.64 1.74
CA LEU A 20 -1.45 0.23 1.56
C LEU A 20 -1.12 1.58 2.20
N ILE A 21 -0.87 2.57 1.36
CA ILE A 21 -0.38 3.89 1.80
C ILE A 21 -1.57 4.84 1.87
N SER A 22 -1.85 5.38 3.06
CA SER A 22 -2.90 6.38 3.26
C SER A 22 -2.50 7.70 2.61
N MET A 23 -3.41 8.26 1.82
CA MET A 23 -3.26 9.53 1.12
C MET A 23 -4.06 10.63 1.83
N GLU A 24 -3.62 11.87 1.66
CA GLU A 24 -4.42 13.03 2.00
C GLU A 24 -5.79 12.96 1.29
N GLY A 25 -6.87 13.25 2.00
CA GLY A 25 -8.24 13.11 1.49
C GLY A 25 -8.89 11.74 1.68
N GLY A 26 -8.27 10.80 2.41
CA GLY A 26 -8.92 9.59 2.92
C GLY A 26 -8.98 8.41 1.94
N SER A 27 -8.18 8.43 0.88
CA SER A 27 -7.98 7.28 -0.02
C SER A 27 -6.66 6.57 0.28
N TYR A 28 -6.45 5.42 -0.33
CA TYR A 28 -5.21 4.66 -0.23
C TYR A 28 -4.66 4.35 -1.61
N VAL A 29 -3.34 4.23 -1.72
CA VAL A 29 -2.67 3.66 -2.90
C VAL A 29 -1.96 2.37 -2.52
N LEU A 30 -1.93 1.42 -3.46
CA LEU A 30 -1.29 0.13 -3.26
C LEU A 30 0.10 0.09 -3.90
N HIS A 31 1.10 -0.28 -3.11
CA HIS A 31 2.46 -0.52 -3.56
C HIS A 31 2.87 -1.96 -3.26
N ALA A 32 3.76 -2.50 -4.08
CA ALA A 32 4.42 -3.78 -3.84
C ALA A 32 5.91 -3.54 -3.63
N LEU A 33 6.49 -4.19 -2.62
CA LEU A 33 7.94 -4.25 -2.46
C LEU A 33 8.47 -5.40 -3.32
N VAL A 34 9.28 -5.07 -4.32
CA VAL A 34 9.90 -6.01 -5.27
C VAL A 34 11.38 -5.70 -5.34
N ASP A 35 12.23 -6.66 -4.99
CA ASP A 35 13.69 -6.50 -4.96
C ASP A 35 14.12 -5.24 -4.17
N GLY A 36 13.47 -5.00 -3.03
CA GLY A 36 13.72 -3.83 -2.19
C GLY A 36 13.23 -2.49 -2.75
N LYS A 37 12.48 -2.49 -3.86
CA LYS A 37 11.93 -1.27 -4.47
C LYS A 37 10.42 -1.23 -4.31
N SER A 38 9.92 -0.07 -3.88
CA SER A 38 8.49 0.21 -3.83
C SER A 38 7.97 0.48 -5.24
N VAL A 39 7.10 -0.40 -5.76
CA VAL A 39 6.53 -0.34 -7.10
C VAL A 39 5.02 -0.08 -6.99
N PRO A 40 4.48 1.01 -7.57
CA PRO A 40 3.05 1.28 -7.51
C PRO A 40 2.26 0.24 -8.32
N VAL A 41 1.18 -0.23 -7.71
CA VAL A 41 0.13 -0.98 -8.40
C VAL A 41 -0.74 0.01 -9.15
N GLN A 42 -0.99 -0.25 -10.42
CA GLN A 42 -1.66 0.65 -11.34
C GLN A 42 -3.04 0.14 -11.73
N ASP A 43 -3.95 1.07 -11.97
CA ASP A 43 -5.24 0.84 -12.58
C ASP A 43 -5.13 0.55 -14.09
N SER A 44 -6.28 0.35 -14.75
CA SER A 44 -6.36 0.09 -16.19
C SER A 44 -5.89 1.26 -17.07
N THR A 45 -5.75 2.46 -16.51
CA THR A 45 -5.27 3.67 -17.19
C THR A 45 -3.77 3.90 -17.00
N GLY A 46 -3.10 3.04 -16.22
CA GLY A 46 -1.68 3.18 -15.88
C GLY A 46 -1.40 4.17 -14.76
N LYS A 47 -2.43 4.68 -14.09
CA LYS A 47 -2.28 5.54 -12.89
C LYS A 47 -2.20 4.68 -11.63
N PRO A 48 -1.64 5.18 -10.52
CA PRO A 48 -1.69 4.48 -9.24
C PRO A 48 -3.13 4.04 -8.92
N LEU A 49 -3.28 2.80 -8.48
CA LEU A 49 -4.57 2.27 -8.05
C LEU A 49 -4.97 2.94 -6.74
N HIS A 50 -5.97 3.82 -6.80
CA HIS A 50 -6.61 4.38 -5.62
C HIS A 50 -7.77 3.49 -5.18
N VAL A 51 -7.85 3.25 -3.87
CA VAL A 51 -8.99 2.59 -3.21
C VAL A 51 -9.50 3.47 -2.08
N ALA A 52 -10.81 3.53 -1.91
CA ALA A 52 -11.47 4.40 -0.93
C ALA A 52 -11.51 3.79 0.48
N SER A 53 -11.29 2.47 0.62
CA SER A 53 -11.32 1.81 1.92
C SER A 53 -10.43 0.56 1.96
N LEU A 54 -10.18 0.07 3.16
CA LEU A 54 -9.50 -1.21 3.38
C LEU A 54 -10.31 -2.38 2.78
N GLU A 55 -11.63 -2.33 2.85
CA GLU A 55 -12.50 -3.38 2.28
C GLU A 55 -12.39 -3.43 0.76
N GLU A 56 -12.33 -2.26 0.10
CA GLU A 56 -12.08 -2.19 -1.33
C GLU A 56 -10.70 -2.72 -1.69
N ALA A 57 -9.66 -2.36 -0.92
CA ALA A 57 -8.31 -2.90 -1.10
C ALA A 57 -8.32 -4.44 -1.04
N ARG A 58 -8.99 -5.02 -0.05
CA ARG A 58 -9.13 -6.48 0.10
C ARG A 58 -9.89 -7.12 -1.04
N LYS A 59 -10.94 -6.46 -1.54
CA LYS A 59 -11.71 -6.93 -2.71
C LYS A 59 -10.84 -6.97 -3.96
N VAL A 60 -10.04 -5.93 -4.21
CA VAL A 60 -9.09 -5.90 -5.34
C VAL A 60 -8.04 -7.00 -5.18
N LEU A 61 -7.54 -7.22 -3.96
CA LEU A 61 -6.52 -8.23 -3.65
C LEU A 61 -7.06 -9.67 -3.53
N SER A 62 -8.37 -9.89 -3.74
CA SER A 62 -9.00 -11.20 -3.53
C SER A 62 -8.43 -12.34 -4.39
N ALA A 63 -7.92 -12.03 -5.59
CA ALA A 63 -7.30 -12.99 -6.50
C ALA A 63 -5.77 -13.11 -6.32
N VAL A 64 -5.15 -12.22 -5.54
CA VAL A 64 -3.71 -12.24 -5.24
C VAL A 64 -3.46 -13.32 -4.17
N PRO A 65 -2.47 -14.23 -4.30
CA PRO A 65 -2.13 -15.18 -3.23
C PRO A 65 -1.74 -14.47 -1.92
N ASP A 66 -1.66 -15.23 -0.82
CA ASP A 66 -1.30 -14.63 0.46
C ASP A 66 0.14 -14.08 0.45
N VAL A 67 0.25 -12.83 0.92
CA VAL A 67 1.47 -12.05 1.08
C VAL A 67 1.23 -11.06 2.23
N LYS A 68 2.29 -10.64 2.91
CA LYS A 68 2.16 -9.65 3.99
C LYS A 68 1.58 -8.36 3.44
N LEU A 69 0.64 -7.78 4.18
CA LEU A 69 0.04 -6.49 3.88
C LEU A 69 0.31 -5.56 5.05
N PHE A 70 0.94 -4.43 4.76
CA PHE A 70 1.16 -3.36 5.71
C PHE A 70 0.28 -2.18 5.36
N MET A 71 -0.14 -1.45 6.39
CA MET A 71 -0.76 -0.15 6.26
C MET A 71 0.26 0.89 6.73
N THR A 72 0.53 1.86 5.87
CA THR A 72 1.46 2.96 6.11
C THR A 72 0.70 4.27 6.09
N GLN A 73 0.77 5.06 7.16
CA GLN A 73 0.26 6.43 7.14
C GLN A 73 1.39 7.40 6.85
N ALA A 74 1.30 8.06 5.68
CA ALA A 74 2.17 9.17 5.38
C ALA A 74 1.83 10.33 6.33
N VAL A 75 2.84 10.85 7.01
CA VAL A 75 2.73 12.07 7.81
C VAL A 75 2.77 13.26 6.85
N ALA A 76 1.73 14.08 6.89
CA ALA A 76 1.76 15.38 6.24
C ALA A 76 2.83 16.22 6.94
N HIS A 77 3.85 16.65 6.20
CA HIS A 77 4.78 17.64 6.73
C HIS A 77 4.04 18.97 6.83
N ASP A 78 3.62 19.31 8.04
CA ASP A 78 3.07 20.63 8.33
C ASP A 78 4.26 21.61 8.37
N GLU A 79 4.54 22.27 7.25
CA GLU A 79 5.55 23.32 7.15
C GLU A 79 5.12 24.58 7.91
N MET A 80 4.81 24.52 9.20
CA MET A 80 4.76 25.68 10.10
C MET A 80 4.86 25.27 11.58
N VAL A 81 6.07 25.06 12.10
CA VAL A 81 6.36 25.25 13.55
C VAL A 81 7.85 25.48 13.75
N GLY A 82 8.20 26.71 14.18
CA GLY A 82 9.54 27.05 14.64
C GLY A 82 9.78 26.56 16.07
N LEU A 83 9.80 25.25 16.28
CA LEU A 83 10.25 24.60 17.51
C LEU A 83 10.90 23.25 17.17
N ASP A 84 11.96 22.91 17.91
CA ASP A 84 12.96 21.88 17.59
C ASP A 84 12.40 20.54 17.08
N SER A 85 12.90 20.18 15.89
CA SER A 85 12.94 18.90 15.20
C SER A 85 12.47 17.66 15.97
N VAL A 86 11.16 17.42 15.98
CA VAL A 86 10.63 16.05 16.04
C VAL A 86 10.09 15.74 14.65
N GLN A 87 10.87 14.99 13.86
CA GLN A 87 10.35 14.45 12.60
C GLN A 87 9.20 13.52 12.97
N PRO A 88 7.97 13.76 12.48
CA PRO A 88 6.92 12.79 12.68
C PRO A 88 7.33 11.51 11.94
N GLU A 89 7.44 10.40 12.66
CA GLU A 89 7.75 9.10 12.08
C GLU A 89 6.49 8.58 11.37
N SER A 90 6.61 8.17 10.10
CA SER A 90 5.52 7.48 9.40
C SER A 90 5.14 6.20 10.14
N SER A 91 3.86 6.02 10.47
CA SER A 91 3.41 4.82 11.15
C SER A 91 3.22 3.69 10.12
N ARG A 92 3.75 2.51 10.44
CA ARG A 92 3.62 1.30 9.62
C ARG A 92 3.32 0.09 10.50
N HIS A 93 2.27 -0.64 10.17
CA HIS A 93 1.88 -1.86 10.88
C HIS A 93 1.28 -2.90 9.93
N GLU A 94 1.53 -4.17 10.23
CA GLU A 94 0.97 -5.30 9.48
C GLU A 94 -0.54 -5.42 9.77
N ILE A 95 -1.32 -5.67 8.72
CA ILE A 95 -2.75 -5.89 8.79
C ILE A 95 -3.11 -7.17 8.03
N PRO A 96 -4.18 -7.87 8.41
CA PRO A 96 -4.55 -9.08 7.69
C PRO A 96 -5.03 -8.75 6.28
N LEU A 97 -4.45 -9.46 5.30
CA LEU A 97 -4.78 -9.37 3.89
C LEU A 97 -6.22 -9.80 3.60
N ARG A 98 -6.75 -10.74 4.38
CA ARG A 98 -8.14 -11.18 4.31
C ARG A 98 -8.93 -10.61 5.47
N SER A 99 -10.22 -10.37 5.26
CA SER A 99 -11.11 -10.13 6.39
C SER A 99 -11.28 -11.42 7.17
N SER A 100 -11.19 -11.35 8.50
CA SER A 100 -11.76 -12.39 9.35
C SER A 100 -13.28 -12.29 9.19
N LEU A 101 -13.89 -13.35 8.66
CA LEU A 101 -15.35 -13.55 8.69
C LEU A 101 -15.75 -14.12 10.04
#